data_AF-A0A849YX34-F1
#
_entry.id   AF-A0A849YX34-F1
#
_cell.length_a   1.000
_cell.length_b   1.000
_cell.length_c   1.000
_cell.angle_alpha   90.00
_cell.angle_beta   90.00
_cell.angle_gamma   90.00
#
_symmetry.space_group_name_H-M   'P 1'
#
loop_
_entity.id
_entity.type
_entity.pdbx_description
1 polymer ?
#
loop_
_entity_poly.entity_id
_entity_poly.type
_entity_poly.pdbx_seq_one_letter_code
_entity_poly.pdbx_strand_id
1 'polypeptide(L)'
;MPEPLGIAALLLGCAALFATPLVSKAIERPRLAAIVLAALAAILSALWIVFYLRGGPRIIDATAYYLEGRAFSEGKLSWQPMSPSTNIMGRFMVRDTLSYGDDVSVIFPPGYPAVLAIGFLLRAPMAVGPVLGALAAFLTFALGRAAAKAAGASSPLLIGIIAGALS
;
A
#
# COMPACT_ATOMS: atom_id res chain seq x y z
N MET A 1 3.97 23.92 2.41
CA MET A 1 2.54 24.18 2.73
C MET A 1 1.74 23.05 2.13
N PRO A 2 0.77 22.44 2.85
CA PRO A 2 -0.11 21.45 2.25
C PRO A 2 -0.82 22.06 1.04
N GLU A 3 -0.80 21.34 -0.09
CA GLU A 3 -1.50 21.72 -1.31
C GLU A 3 -3.00 21.87 -1.01
N PRO A 4 -3.65 22.99 -1.39
CA PRO A 4 -5.06 23.23 -1.06
C PRO A 4 -6.00 22.13 -1.59
N LEU A 5 -5.60 21.44 -2.66
CA LEU A 5 -6.27 20.26 -3.19
C LEU A 5 -6.26 19.07 -2.21
N GLY A 6 -5.17 18.87 -1.47
CA GLY A 6 -5.04 17.80 -0.48
C GLY A 6 -5.95 18.00 0.72
N ILE A 7 -6.07 19.26 1.18
CA ILE A 7 -6.99 19.61 2.28
C ILE A 7 -8.45 19.46 1.82
N ALA A 8 -8.78 19.92 0.61
CA ALA A 8 -10.13 19.78 0.06
C ALA A 8 -10.54 18.30 -0.09
N ALA A 9 -9.64 17.44 -0.56
CA ALA A 9 -9.87 16.00 -0.68
C ALA A 9 -10.08 15.34 0.69
N LEU A 10 -9.29 15.72 1.70
CA LEU A 10 -9.46 15.24 3.07
C LEU A 10 -10.81 15.65 3.65
N LEU A 11 -11.18 16.92 3.51
CA LEU A 11 -12.45 17.46 4.01
C LEU A 11 -13.66 16.82 3.31
N LEU A 12 -13.58 16.57 1.99
CA LEU A 12 -14.59 15.84 1.24
C LEU A 12 -14.69 14.38 1.68
N GLY A 13 -13.56 13.72 1.95
CA GLY A 13 -13.53 12.36 2.49
C GLY A 13 -14.18 12.27 3.87
N CYS A 14 -13.83 13.19 4.78
CA CYS A 14 -14.48 13.29 6.09
C CYS A 14 -15.97 13.60 5.96
N ALA A 15 -16.36 14.58 5.14
CA ALA A 15 -17.76 14.90 4.92
C ALA A 15 -18.54 13.71 4.35
N ALA A 16 -17.99 12.95 3.40
CA ALA A 16 -18.63 11.76 2.85
C ALA A 16 -18.84 10.65 3.90
N LEU A 17 -17.89 10.49 4.83
CA LEU A 17 -17.99 9.55 5.96
C LEU A 17 -19.07 9.93 6.96
N PHE A 18 -19.30 11.24 7.20
CA PHE A 18 -20.25 11.73 8.19
C PHE A 18 -21.63 12.10 7.63
N ALA A 19 -21.76 12.38 6.33
CA ALA A 19 -22.95 13.05 5.79
C ALA A 19 -23.93 12.15 5.01
N THR A 20 -23.68 10.87 4.78
CA THR A 20 -24.55 10.09 3.88
C THR A 20 -25.41 9.03 4.58
N PRO A 21 -26.76 9.08 4.47
CA PRO A 21 -27.66 7.99 4.86
C PRO A 21 -27.44 6.70 4.05
N LEU A 22 -26.59 6.74 3.03
CA LEU A 22 -26.08 5.59 2.30
C LEU A 22 -25.01 4.82 3.10
N VAL A 23 -24.16 5.50 3.87
CA VAL A 23 -23.18 4.85 4.75
C VAL A 23 -23.88 4.10 5.88
N SER A 24 -24.91 4.70 6.49
CA SER A 24 -25.71 4.02 7.52
C SER A 24 -26.41 2.75 6.99
N LYS A 25 -27.01 2.81 5.80
CA LYS A 25 -27.60 1.62 5.14
C LYS A 25 -26.56 0.61 4.68
N ALA A 26 -25.37 1.04 4.25
CA ALA A 26 -24.28 0.13 3.88
C ALA A 26 -23.77 -0.63 5.13
N ILE A 27 -23.71 0.03 6.29
CA ILE A 27 -23.37 -0.60 7.56
C ILE A 27 -24.36 -1.72 7.95
N GLU A 28 -25.64 -1.60 7.57
CA GLU A 28 -26.63 -2.68 7.76
C GLU A 28 -26.29 -3.95 6.96
N ARG A 29 -25.46 -3.84 5.92
CA ARG A 29 -24.95 -4.96 5.10
C ARG A 29 -23.43 -5.05 5.23
N PRO A 30 -22.89 -5.60 6.33
CA PRO A 30 -21.46 -5.49 6.66
C PRO A 30 -20.52 -6.08 5.59
N ARG A 31 -20.95 -7.14 4.87
CA ARG A 31 -20.17 -7.70 3.75
C ARG A 31 -20.06 -6.72 2.59
N LEU A 32 -21.16 -6.06 2.24
CA LEU A 32 -21.18 -5.08 1.15
C LEU A 32 -20.36 -3.85 1.51
N ALA A 33 -20.49 -3.35 2.76
CA ALA A 33 -19.65 -2.25 3.25
C ALA A 33 -18.16 -2.57 3.14
N ALA A 34 -17.73 -3.76 3.60
CA ALA A 34 -16.33 -4.17 3.52
C ALA A 34 -15.81 -4.20 2.08
N ILE A 35 -16.60 -4.75 1.14
CA ILE A 35 -16.24 -4.83 -0.29
C ILE A 35 -16.15 -3.42 -0.90
N VAL A 36 -17.12 -2.55 -0.63
CA VAL A 36 -17.13 -1.18 -1.15
C VAL A 36 -15.93 -0.40 -0.62
N LEU A 37 -15.62 -0.49 0.68
CA LEU A 37 -14.46 0.18 1.27
C LEU A 37 -13.15 -0.34 0.69
N ALA A 38 -13.01 -1.66 0.53
CA ALA A 38 -11.83 -2.25 -0.10
C ALA A 38 -11.67 -1.82 -1.57
N ALA A 39 -12.77 -1.81 -2.33
CA ALA A 39 -12.76 -1.35 -3.72
C ALA A 39 -12.40 0.13 -3.83
N LEU A 40 -12.95 0.99 -2.96
CA LEU A 40 -12.60 2.40 -2.90
C LEU A 40 -11.12 2.60 -2.55
N ALA A 41 -10.59 1.85 -1.57
CA ALA A 41 -9.18 1.91 -1.21
C ALA A 41 -8.26 1.52 -2.39
N ALA A 42 -8.59 0.44 -3.10
CA ALA A 42 -7.84 0.04 -4.30
C ALA A 42 -7.91 1.10 -5.42
N ILE A 43 -9.11 1.63 -5.70
CA ILE A 43 -9.31 2.65 -6.75
C ILE A 43 -8.51 3.91 -6.39
N LEU A 44 -8.65 4.43 -5.17
CA LEU A 44 -7.93 5.63 -4.75
C LEU A 44 -6.40 5.43 -4.78
N SER A 45 -5.93 4.26 -4.35
CA SER A 45 -4.52 3.89 -4.45
C SER A 45 -4.03 3.83 -5.90
N ALA A 46 -4.82 3.25 -6.81
CA ALA A 46 -4.50 3.20 -8.23
C ALA A 46 -4.48 4.59 -8.87
N LEU A 47 -5.46 5.44 -8.55
CA LEU A 47 -5.51 6.83 -9.02
C LEU A 47 -4.31 7.63 -8.51
N TRP A 48 -3.92 7.44 -7.25
CA TRP A 48 -2.70 8.04 -6.70
C TRP A 48 -1.45 7.62 -7.48
N ILE A 49 -1.33 6.33 -7.80
CA ILE A 49 -0.22 5.82 -8.61
C ILE A 49 -0.19 6.47 -10.01
N VAL A 50 -1.34 6.57 -10.67
CA VAL A 50 -1.43 7.11 -12.03
C VAL A 50 -1.17 8.61 -12.04
N PHE A 51 -1.85 9.38 -11.20
CA PHE A 51 -1.84 10.85 -11.29
C PHE A 51 -0.69 11.49 -10.52
N TYR A 52 -0.31 10.95 -9.37
CA TYR A 52 0.74 11.53 -8.54
C TYR A 52 2.10 10.87 -8.78
N LEU A 53 2.16 9.54 -8.65
CA LEU A 53 3.41 8.79 -8.81
C LEU A 53 3.82 8.60 -10.28
N ARG A 54 2.89 8.81 -11.24
CA ARG A 54 3.11 8.65 -12.68
C ARG A 54 3.62 7.25 -13.05
N GLY A 55 3.07 6.23 -12.39
CA GLY A 55 3.33 4.83 -12.72
C GLY A 55 4.63 4.22 -12.17
N GLY A 56 5.37 4.92 -11.28
CA GLY A 56 6.59 4.38 -10.70
C GLY A 56 6.96 4.98 -9.35
N PRO A 57 7.96 4.41 -8.65
CA PRO A 57 8.44 4.95 -7.38
C PRO A 57 9.02 6.36 -7.55
N ARG A 58 8.80 7.24 -6.55
CA ARG A 58 9.24 8.64 -6.57
C ARG A 58 10.29 9.00 -5.53
N ILE A 59 10.51 8.11 -4.56
CA ILE A 59 11.44 8.29 -3.45
C ILE A 59 12.45 7.15 -3.45
N ILE A 60 13.66 7.44 -2.97
CA ILE A 60 14.84 6.58 -3.12
C ILE A 60 14.70 5.20 -2.46
N ASP A 61 13.99 5.11 -1.33
CA ASP A 61 13.65 3.86 -0.64
C ASP A 61 12.63 3.03 -1.45
N ALA A 62 11.58 3.66 -1.96
CA ALA A 62 10.60 2.97 -2.82
C ALA A 62 11.25 2.45 -4.11
N THR A 63 12.20 3.18 -4.68
CA THR A 63 13.00 2.72 -5.83
C THR A 63 13.86 1.52 -5.48
N ALA A 64 14.49 1.52 -4.29
CA ALA A 64 15.28 0.38 -3.84
C ALA A 64 14.41 -0.87 -3.66
N TYR A 65 13.28 -0.77 -2.97
CA TYR A 65 12.31 -1.87 -2.87
C TYR A 65 11.84 -2.37 -4.24
N TYR A 66 11.63 -1.46 -5.21
CA TYR A 66 11.23 -1.83 -6.57
C TYR A 66 12.31 -2.64 -7.30
N LEU A 67 13.59 -2.25 -7.16
CA LEU A 67 14.71 -2.98 -7.75
C LEU A 67 14.92 -4.34 -7.08
N GLU A 68 14.80 -4.41 -5.76
CA GLU A 68 14.90 -5.65 -4.99
C GLU A 68 13.77 -6.63 -5.35
N GLY A 69 12.52 -6.15 -5.39
CA GLY A 69 11.38 -6.96 -5.79
C GLY A 69 11.50 -7.49 -7.23
N ARG A 70 12.09 -6.70 -8.14
CA ARG A 70 12.41 -7.18 -9.49
C ARG A 70 13.47 -8.27 -9.45
N ALA A 71 14.56 -8.09 -8.72
CA ALA A 71 15.60 -9.10 -8.59
C ALA A 71 15.04 -10.41 -8.02
N PHE A 72 14.19 -10.33 -6.99
CA PHE A 72 13.52 -11.49 -6.39
C PHE A 72 12.60 -12.20 -7.38
N SER A 73 11.90 -11.47 -8.25
CA SER A 73 11.07 -12.08 -9.30
C SER A 73 11.88 -12.86 -10.34
N GLU A 74 13.18 -12.57 -10.44
CA GLU A 74 14.14 -13.28 -11.28
C GLU A 74 14.93 -14.36 -10.50
N GLY A 75 14.59 -14.61 -9.23
CA GLY A 75 15.27 -15.59 -8.38
C GLY A 75 16.65 -15.15 -7.87
N LYS A 76 16.91 -13.83 -7.85
CA LYS A 76 18.21 -13.25 -7.47
C LYS A 76 18.13 -12.52 -6.13
N LEU A 77 19.19 -12.62 -5.32
CA LEU A 77 19.35 -11.83 -4.08
C LEU A 77 20.30 -10.63 -4.26
N SER A 78 21.14 -10.68 -5.29
CA SER A 78 22.01 -9.60 -5.76
C SER A 78 21.97 -9.56 -7.29
N TRP A 79 22.34 -8.43 -7.87
CA TRP A 79 22.42 -8.29 -9.33
C TRP A 79 23.55 -7.33 -9.73
N GLN A 80 23.98 -7.40 -10.98
CA GLN A 80 24.91 -6.40 -11.53
C GLN A 80 24.15 -5.14 -11.94
N PRO A 81 24.56 -3.95 -11.47
CA PRO A 81 23.91 -2.71 -11.85
C PRO A 81 24.18 -2.40 -13.32
N MET A 82 23.17 -1.90 -14.03
CA MET A 82 23.33 -1.39 -15.39
C MET A 82 24.32 -0.21 -15.40
N SER A 83 25.12 -0.11 -16.46
CA SER A 83 26.02 1.02 -16.68
C SER A 83 25.25 2.27 -17.15
N PRO A 84 25.55 3.48 -16.63
CA PRO A 84 26.51 3.73 -15.57
C PRO A 84 25.94 3.36 -14.19
N SER A 85 26.72 2.63 -13.39
CA SER A 85 26.30 2.13 -12.07
C SER A 85 25.94 3.25 -11.09
N THR A 86 26.48 4.45 -11.29
CA THR A 86 26.17 5.67 -10.52
C THR A 86 24.68 6.03 -10.52
N ASN A 87 23.90 5.61 -11.52
CA ASN A 87 22.46 5.85 -11.56
C ASN A 87 21.66 4.96 -10.60
N ILE A 88 22.25 3.86 -10.13
CA ILE A 88 21.61 2.86 -9.27
C ILE A 88 22.19 2.92 -7.86
N MET A 89 23.48 3.29 -7.73
CA MET A 89 24.22 3.31 -6.47
C MET A 89 23.82 4.48 -5.56
N GLY A 90 22.64 4.38 -4.96
CA GLY A 90 22.14 5.28 -3.92
C GLY A 90 22.38 4.77 -2.50
N ARG A 91 21.97 5.54 -1.49
CA ARG A 91 22.24 5.29 -0.05
C ARG A 91 21.74 3.94 0.48
N PHE A 92 20.81 3.30 -0.23
CA PHE A 92 20.16 2.05 0.20
C PHE A 92 20.71 0.81 -0.52
N MET A 93 21.70 0.98 -1.39
CA MET A 93 22.39 -0.12 -2.04
C MET A 93 23.59 -0.56 -1.21
N VAL A 94 23.79 -1.86 -1.11
CA VAL A 94 24.98 -2.50 -0.55
C VAL A 94 25.70 -3.17 -1.70
N ARG A 95 27.01 -2.94 -1.78
CA ARG A 95 27.89 -3.59 -2.76
C ARG A 95 28.60 -4.73 -2.07
N ASP A 96 28.75 -5.85 -2.78
CA ASP A 96 29.60 -6.94 -2.29
C ASP A 96 31.04 -6.42 -2.10
N THR A 97 31.62 -6.67 -0.93
CA THR A 97 33.00 -6.30 -0.58
C THR A 97 33.94 -7.51 -0.59
N LEU A 98 33.40 -8.73 -0.69
CA LEU A 98 34.14 -9.98 -0.53
C LEU A 98 34.49 -10.65 -1.85
N SER A 99 33.76 -10.34 -2.91
CA SER A 99 34.09 -10.75 -4.28
C SER A 99 34.63 -9.54 -5.04
N TYR A 100 35.48 -9.74 -6.05
CA TYR A 100 35.78 -8.76 -7.11
C TYR A 100 34.52 -8.25 -7.87
N GLY A 101 33.32 -8.53 -7.37
CA GLY A 101 32.04 -8.45 -8.04
C GLY A 101 31.42 -7.07 -7.93
N ASP A 102 30.97 -6.60 -9.08
CA ASP A 102 30.14 -5.41 -9.24
C ASP A 102 28.70 -5.61 -8.74
N ASP A 103 28.41 -6.71 -8.06
CA ASP A 103 27.09 -7.10 -7.58
C ASP A 103 26.59 -6.19 -6.45
N VAL A 104 25.30 -5.91 -6.50
CA VAL A 104 24.62 -5.01 -5.58
C VAL A 104 23.34 -5.64 -5.07
N SER A 105 22.99 -5.31 -3.84
CA SER A 105 21.72 -5.66 -3.20
C SER A 105 21.16 -4.44 -2.47
N VAL A 106 19.93 -4.58 -1.96
CA VAL A 106 19.32 -3.54 -1.12
C VAL A 106 19.52 -3.88 0.35
N ILE A 107 19.69 -2.87 1.19
CA ILE A 107 19.89 -3.04 2.64
C ILE A 107 18.60 -3.45 3.39
N PHE A 108 17.44 -3.36 2.74
CA PHE A 108 16.16 -3.53 3.40
C PHE A 108 15.82 -5.01 3.64
N PRO A 109 15.00 -5.32 4.65
CA PRO A 109 14.51 -6.68 4.85
C PRO A 109 13.68 -7.18 3.66
N PRO A 110 13.71 -8.49 3.35
CA PRO A 110 13.11 -9.05 2.15
C PRO A 110 11.57 -9.08 2.15
N GLY A 111 10.90 -8.74 3.26
CA GLY A 111 9.47 -8.93 3.45
C GLY A 111 8.60 -8.26 2.39
N TYR A 112 8.67 -6.92 2.28
CA TYR A 112 7.93 -6.19 1.25
C TYR A 112 8.42 -6.47 -0.19
N PRO A 113 9.74 -6.51 -0.48
CA PRO A 113 10.26 -6.95 -1.77
C PRO A 113 9.70 -8.29 -2.26
N ALA A 114 9.56 -9.28 -1.38
CA ALA A 114 9.01 -10.60 -1.73
C ALA A 114 7.55 -10.52 -2.17
N VAL A 115 6.74 -9.69 -1.50
CA VAL A 115 5.35 -9.42 -1.94
C VAL A 115 5.35 -8.67 -3.27
N LEU A 116 6.24 -7.69 -3.44
CA LEU A 116 6.36 -6.91 -4.67
C LEU A 116 6.80 -7.76 -5.86
N ALA A 117 7.66 -8.77 -5.63
CA ALA A 117 8.10 -9.72 -6.64
C ALA A 117 6.95 -10.48 -7.30
N ILE A 118 5.89 -10.79 -6.55
CA ILE A 118 4.66 -11.39 -7.11
C ILE A 118 4.05 -10.47 -8.17
N GLY A 119 4.04 -9.16 -7.93
CA GLY A 119 3.57 -8.16 -8.89
C GLY A 119 4.40 -8.15 -10.18
N PHE A 120 5.73 -8.29 -10.08
CA PHE A 120 6.60 -8.43 -11.26
C PHE A 120 6.34 -9.72 -12.04
N LEU A 121 6.15 -10.86 -11.35
CA LEU A 121 5.78 -12.13 -11.98
C LEU A 121 4.46 -12.02 -12.76
N LEU A 122 3.51 -11.27 -12.22
CA LEU A 122 2.21 -10.97 -12.86
C LEU A 122 2.27 -9.82 -13.87
N ARG A 123 3.46 -9.24 -14.13
CA ARG A 123 3.67 -8.09 -15.03
C ARG A 123 2.87 -6.83 -14.62
N ALA A 124 2.51 -6.72 -13.35
CA ALA A 124 1.75 -5.61 -12.79
C ALA A 124 2.30 -5.20 -11.40
N PRO A 125 3.59 -4.82 -11.28
CA PRO A 125 4.19 -4.47 -9.98
C PRO A 125 3.47 -3.30 -9.30
N MET A 126 2.93 -2.37 -10.07
CA MET A 126 2.17 -1.23 -9.54
C MET A 126 0.79 -1.61 -9.01
N ALA A 127 0.27 -2.80 -9.28
CA ALA A 127 -0.99 -3.27 -8.71
C ALA A 127 -0.85 -3.77 -7.26
N VAL A 128 0.39 -4.05 -6.81
CA VAL A 128 0.64 -4.55 -5.44
C VAL A 128 0.15 -3.57 -4.38
N GLY A 129 0.44 -2.28 -4.53
CA GLY A 129 -0.02 -1.23 -3.61
C GLY A 129 -1.56 -1.18 -3.49
N PRO A 130 -2.32 -1.06 -4.59
CA PRO A 130 -3.77 -1.10 -4.58
C PRO A 130 -4.38 -2.36 -3.96
N VAL A 131 -3.80 -3.54 -4.24
CA VAL A 131 -4.25 -4.80 -3.65
C VAL A 131 -4.02 -4.81 -2.14
N LEU A 132 -2.83 -4.38 -1.68
CA LEU A 132 -2.54 -4.26 -0.25
C LEU A 132 -3.44 -3.23 0.43
N GLY A 133 -3.75 -2.11 -0.24
CA GLY A 133 -4.69 -1.10 0.26
C GLY A 133 -6.12 -1.65 0.44
N ALA A 134 -6.62 -2.41 -0.55
CA ALA A 134 -7.90 -3.10 -0.43
C ALA A 134 -7.92 -4.12 0.71
N LEU A 135 -6.87 -4.95 0.81
CA LEU A 135 -6.74 -5.96 1.86
C LEU A 135 -6.68 -5.31 3.25
N ALA A 136 -5.91 -4.24 3.41
CA ALA A 136 -5.85 -3.48 4.65
C ALA A 136 -7.23 -2.94 5.05
N ALA A 137 -7.93 -2.25 4.14
CA ALA A 137 -9.26 -1.72 4.43
C ALA A 137 -10.26 -2.83 4.81
N PHE A 138 -10.24 -3.96 4.09
CA PHE A 138 -11.09 -5.11 4.39
C PHE A 138 -10.79 -5.73 5.75
N LEU A 139 -9.50 -5.98 6.05
CA LEU A 139 -9.06 -6.59 7.30
C LEU A 139 -9.32 -5.68 8.50
N THR A 140 -9.12 -4.37 8.37
CA THR A 140 -9.45 -3.40 9.41
C THR A 140 -10.96 -3.39 9.69
N PHE A 141 -11.79 -3.41 8.66
CA PHE A 141 -13.24 -3.52 8.86
C PHE A 141 -13.62 -4.82 9.58
N ALA A 142 -13.05 -5.96 9.15
CA ALA A 142 -13.29 -7.25 9.78
C ALA A 142 -12.85 -7.28 11.25
N LEU A 143 -11.67 -6.71 11.54
CA LEU A 143 -11.13 -6.59 12.89
C LEU A 143 -12.00 -5.69 13.77
N GLY A 144 -12.37 -4.50 13.31
CA GLY A 144 -13.24 -3.58 14.06
C GLY A 144 -14.58 -4.21 14.42
N ARG A 145 -15.17 -4.98 13.48
CA ARG A 145 -16.39 -5.75 13.75
C ARG A 145 -16.17 -6.86 14.78
N ALA A 146 -15.07 -7.60 14.69
CA ALA A 146 -14.74 -8.66 15.65
C ALA A 146 -14.54 -8.08 17.07
N ALA A 147 -13.81 -6.97 17.17
CA ALA A 147 -13.57 -6.26 18.43
C ALA A 147 -14.88 -5.74 19.05
N ALA A 148 -15.75 -5.11 18.26
CA ALA A 148 -17.03 -4.62 18.76
C ALA A 148 -17.97 -5.75 19.22
N LYS A 149 -17.98 -6.88 18.49
CA LYS A 149 -18.71 -8.08 18.93
C LYS A 149 -18.18 -8.58 20.27
N ALA A 150 -16.86 -8.64 20.44
CA ALA A 150 -16.22 -9.05 21.69
C ALA A 150 -16.52 -8.09 22.85
N ALA A 151 -16.67 -6.80 22.57
CA ALA A 151 -17.03 -5.77 23.54
C ALA A 151 -18.54 -5.73 23.89
N GLY A 152 -19.37 -6.61 23.31
CA GLY A 152 -20.83 -6.57 23.50
C GLY A 152 -21.50 -5.35 22.87
N ALA A 153 -20.77 -4.60 22.03
CA ALA A 153 -21.28 -3.42 21.35
C ALA A 153 -22.12 -3.83 20.14
N SER A 154 -23.41 -3.56 20.21
CA SER A 154 -24.37 -3.75 19.11
C SER A 154 -24.57 -2.48 18.27
N SER A 155 -24.03 -1.34 18.72
CA SER A 155 -24.16 -0.06 18.02
C SER A 155 -23.24 0.01 16.80
N PRO A 156 -23.79 0.21 15.58
CA PRO A 156 -23.00 0.36 14.36
C PRO A 156 -22.06 1.57 14.40
N LEU A 157 -22.42 2.61 15.17
CA LEU A 157 -21.57 3.78 15.41
C LEU A 157 -20.32 3.41 16.22
N LEU A 158 -20.46 2.57 17.25
CA LEU A 158 -19.33 2.13 18.07
C LEU A 158 -18.40 1.21 17.28
N ILE A 159 -18.95 0.36 16.41
CA ILE A 159 -18.18 -0.45 15.45
C ILE A 159 -17.35 0.45 14.53
N GLY A 160 -17.98 1.50 13.98
CA GLY A 160 -17.31 2.47 13.11
C GLY A 160 -16.20 3.25 13.83
N ILE A 161 -16.44 3.68 15.07
CA ILE A 161 -15.45 4.40 15.89
C ILE A 161 -14.27 3.47 16.24
N ILE A 162 -14.52 2.22 16.63
CA ILE A 162 -13.44 1.25 16.94
C ILE A 162 -12.64 0.93 15.69
N ALA A 163 -13.29 0.68 14.54
CA ALA A 163 -12.59 0.44 13.28
C ALA A 163 -11.76 1.65 12.85
N GLY A 164 -12.29 2.87 13.01
CA GLY A 164 -11.58 4.11 12.73
C GLY A 164 -10.41 4.36 13.68
N ALA A 165 -10.53 4.02 14.96
CA ALA A 165 -9.45 4.17 15.94
C ALA A 165 -8.30 3.16 15.75
N LEU A 166 -8.55 2.07 15.04
CA LEU A 166 -7.55 1.04 14.69
C LEU A 166 -6.87 1.31 13.33
N SER A 167 -7.30 2.34 12.60
CA SER A 167 -6.79 2.73 11.27
C SER A 167 -5.89 3.96 11.38
#